data_AF-A0A939DTG4-F1
#
_entry.id   AF-A0A939DTG4-F1
#
_cell.length_a   1.000
_cell.length_b   1.000
_cell.length_c   1.000
_cell.angle_alpha   90.00
_cell.angle_beta   90.00
_cell.angle_gamma   90.00
#
_symmetry.space_group_name_H-M   'P 1'
#
loop_
_entity.id
_entity.type
_entity.pdbx_description
1 polymer ?
#
loop_
_entity_poly.entity_id
_entity_poly.type
_entity_poly.pdbx_seq_one_letter_code
_entity_poly.pdbx_strand_id
1 'polypeptide(L)'
;VLFPYFAGFSQLLLDGADFVAVDKVMEKIFGWPMGPAYLLDVVGMDTADHAAGVMAEGIPERMQRIGNDPIQSLYQAGRLGQKNGKGFYDFAVDKRGKPSKTAAEEAYKLLNIEHREFDAEEVMARLMIPMANEAVRCLEEG
;
A
#
# COMPACT_ATOMS: atom_id res chain seq x y z
N VAL A 1 -2.92 -14.34 0.74
CA VAL A 1 -1.74 -13.96 -0.09
C VAL A 1 -1.54 -12.45 -0.30
N LEU A 2 -2.59 -11.62 -0.47
CA LEU A 2 -2.42 -10.18 -0.78
C LEU A 2 -1.95 -9.31 0.40
N PHE A 3 -2.31 -9.63 1.64
CA PHE A 3 -1.91 -8.81 2.80
C PHE A 3 -0.39 -8.75 3.05
N PRO A 4 0.37 -9.84 2.88
CA PRO A 4 1.84 -9.78 2.85
C PRO A 4 2.42 -8.79 1.83
N TYR A 5 1.79 -8.64 0.67
CA TYR A 5 2.19 -7.62 -0.32
C TYR A 5 2.02 -6.21 0.23
N PHE A 6 0.89 -5.92 0.89
CA PHE A 6 0.67 -4.63 1.55
C PHE A 6 1.54 -4.40 2.78
N ALA A 7 1.87 -5.45 3.53
CA ALA A 7 2.84 -5.37 4.63
C ALA A 7 4.25 -5.03 4.09
N GLY A 8 4.66 -5.67 2.99
CA GLY A 8 5.91 -5.35 2.29
C GLY A 8 5.95 -3.91 1.79
N PHE A 9 4.84 -3.43 1.22
CA PHE A 9 4.69 -2.03 0.82
C PHE A 9 4.79 -1.07 2.01
N SER A 10 4.07 -1.34 3.10
CA SER A 10 4.08 -0.52 4.31
C SER A 10 5.48 -0.44 4.93
N GLN A 11 6.20 -1.56 5.01
CA GLN A 11 7.58 -1.58 5.48
C GLN A 11 8.52 -0.82 4.53
N LEU A 12 8.31 -0.92 3.22
CA LEU A 12 9.11 -0.20 2.23
C LEU A 12 8.91 1.33 2.34
N LEU A 13 7.68 1.78 2.62
CA LEU A 13 7.43 3.20 2.93
C LEU A 13 8.16 3.62 4.20
N LEU A 14 8.08 2.84 5.27
CA LEU A 14 8.77 3.10 6.54
C LEU A 14 10.30 3.22 6.38
N ASP A 15 10.87 2.53 5.40
CA ASP A 15 12.29 2.60 5.09
C ASP A 15 12.67 3.78 4.17
N GLY A 16 11.70 4.62 3.78
CA GLY A 16 11.93 5.87 3.04
C GLY A 16 11.50 5.86 1.58
N ALA A 17 10.79 4.83 1.11
CA ALA A 17 10.37 4.80 -0.28
C ALA A 17 9.25 5.80 -0.58
N ASP A 18 9.31 6.41 -1.76
CA ASP A 18 8.21 7.20 -2.29
C ASP A 18 7.09 6.30 -2.85
N PHE A 19 5.86 6.45 -2.35
CA PHE A 19 4.73 5.64 -2.78
C PHE A 19 4.41 5.82 -4.27
N VAL A 20 4.68 6.99 -4.85
CA VAL A 20 4.47 7.23 -6.28
C VAL A 20 5.50 6.48 -7.11
N ALA A 21 6.77 6.49 -6.71
CA ALA A 21 7.82 5.70 -7.33
C ALA A 21 7.52 4.19 -7.24
N VAL A 22 7.08 3.71 -6.06
CA VAL A 22 6.71 2.31 -5.87
C VAL A 22 5.55 1.91 -6.79
N ASP A 23 4.47 2.70 -6.84
CA ASP A 23 3.36 2.45 -7.76
C ASP A 23 3.84 2.37 -9.22
N LYS A 24 4.72 3.29 -9.63
CA LYS A 24 5.27 3.30 -10.99
C LYS A 24 6.09 2.06 -11.30
N VAL A 25 6.94 1.59 -10.38
CA VAL A 25 7.71 0.35 -10.57
C VAL A 25 6.77 -0.84 -10.71
N MET A 26 5.80 -0.98 -9.81
CA MET A 26 4.88 -2.11 -9.82
C MET A 26 3.95 -2.12 -11.04
N GLU A 27 3.55 -0.95 -11.54
CA GLU A 27 2.73 -0.84 -12.74
C GLU A 27 3.51 -1.02 -14.05
N LYS A 28 4.68 -0.39 -14.17
CA LYS A 28 5.38 -0.27 -15.46
C LYS A 28 6.45 -1.33 -15.69
N ILE A 29 7.04 -1.86 -14.63
CA ILE A 29 8.12 -2.83 -14.72
C ILE A 29 7.59 -4.21 -14.37
N PHE A 30 6.94 -4.36 -13.22
CA PHE A 30 6.38 -5.65 -12.81
C PHE A 30 5.13 -6.03 -13.62
N GLY A 31 4.27 -5.06 -13.93
CA GLY A 31 3.12 -5.25 -14.82
C GLY A 31 1.78 -5.39 -14.10
N TRP A 32 1.67 -4.96 -12.84
CA TRP A 32 0.36 -4.86 -12.19
C TRP A 32 -0.51 -3.79 -12.88
N PRO A 33 -1.84 -3.97 -12.92
CA PRO A 33 -2.72 -2.95 -13.48
C PRO A 33 -2.82 -1.70 -12.57
N MET A 34 -2.53 -1.85 -11.28
CA MET A 34 -2.53 -0.78 -10.28
C MET A 34 -1.40 -1.02 -9.27
N GLY A 35 -0.65 0.04 -8.94
CA GLY A 35 0.34 0.01 -7.88
C GLY A 35 -0.29 -0.17 -6.48
N PRO A 36 0.50 -0.54 -5.46
CA PRO A 36 -0.01 -0.81 -4.12
C PRO A 36 -0.73 0.38 -3.48
N ALA A 37 -0.19 1.59 -3.59
CA ALA A 37 -0.79 2.78 -2.99
C ALA A 37 -2.14 3.09 -3.64
N TYR A 38 -2.18 3.05 -4.98
CA TYR A 38 -3.42 3.25 -5.71
C TYR A 38 -4.46 2.15 -5.45
N LEU A 39 -4.03 0.90 -5.37
CA LEU A 39 -4.91 -0.22 -5.04
C LEU A 39 -5.51 -0.05 -3.65
N LEU A 40 -4.72 0.36 -2.65
CA LEU A 40 -5.20 0.65 -1.30
C LEU A 40 -6.21 1.80 -1.28
N ASP A 41 -6.03 2.83 -2.10
CA ASP A 41 -7.01 3.91 -2.23
C ASP A 41 -8.34 3.43 -2.85
N VAL A 42 -8.31 2.47 -3.77
CA VAL A 42 -9.52 1.87 -4.36
C VAL A 42 -10.23 0.96 -3.35
N VAL A 43 -9.46 0.16 -2.59
CA VAL A 43 -9.98 -0.73 -1.54
C VAL A 43 -10.54 0.06 -0.34
N GLY A 44 -9.88 1.16 0.01
CA GLY A 44 -10.15 2.01 1.16
C GLY A 44 -9.27 1.66 2.36
N MET A 45 -8.72 2.70 3.01
CA MET A 45 -7.77 2.53 4.13
C MET A 45 -8.40 1.87 5.36
N ASP A 46 -9.66 2.16 5.64
CA ASP A 46 -10.41 1.52 6.73
C ASP A 46 -10.71 0.04 6.45
N THR A 47 -11.03 -0.30 5.20
CA THR A 47 -11.17 -1.70 4.78
C THR A 47 -9.86 -2.44 4.93
N ALA A 48 -8.75 -1.83 4.50
CA ALA A 48 -7.42 -2.41 4.61
C ALA A 48 -6.98 -2.58 6.08
N ASP A 49 -7.19 -1.56 6.92
CA ASP A 49 -6.88 -1.59 8.36
C ASP A 49 -7.66 -2.70 9.08
N HIS A 50 -8.96 -2.78 8.84
CA HIS A 50 -9.82 -3.81 9.42
C HIS A 50 -9.37 -5.22 9.02
N ALA A 51 -9.16 -5.44 7.71
CA ALA A 51 -8.77 -6.74 7.20
C ALA A 51 -7.35 -7.13 7.65
N ALA A 52 -6.42 -6.18 7.82
CA ALA A 52 -5.12 -6.44 8.43
C ALA A 52 -5.26 -6.92 9.88
N GLY A 53 -6.21 -6.38 10.66
CA GLY A 53 -6.56 -6.88 11.98
C GLY A 53 -7.06 -8.33 11.96
N VAL A 54 -7.98 -8.65 11.06
CA VAL A 54 -8.49 -10.03 10.88
C VAL A 54 -7.35 -11.00 10.51
N MET A 55 -6.46 -10.61 9.61
CA MET A 55 -5.29 -11.43 9.24
C MET A 55 -4.34 -11.64 10.41
N ALA A 56 -4.11 -10.61 11.23
CA ALA A 56 -3.26 -10.69 12.42
C ALA A 56 -3.84 -11.62 13.51
N GLU A 57 -5.15 -11.64 13.69
CA GLU A 57 -5.83 -12.57 14.59
C GLU A 57 -5.80 -14.01 14.08
N GLY A 58 -5.98 -14.21 12.77
CA GLY A 58 -6.02 -15.53 12.15
C GLY A 58 -4.65 -16.20 12.00
N ILE A 59 -3.59 -15.41 11.74
CA ILE A 59 -2.24 -15.92 11.46
C ILE A 59 -1.19 -15.09 12.25
N PRO A 60 -1.26 -15.10 13.60
CA PRO A 60 -0.48 -14.20 14.47
C PRO A 60 1.03 -14.47 14.43
N GLU A 61 1.48 -15.62 13.94
CA GLU A 61 2.89 -15.95 13.86
C GLU A 61 3.63 -15.20 12.75
N ARG A 62 2.92 -14.69 11.73
CA ARG A 62 3.54 -14.06 10.54
C ARG A 62 2.76 -12.89 9.93
N MET A 63 1.55 -12.59 10.38
CA MET A 63 0.71 -11.48 9.89
C MET A 63 0.47 -10.38 10.94
N GLN A 64 1.40 -10.22 11.89
CA GLN A 64 1.26 -9.23 12.96
C GLN A 64 1.16 -7.81 12.39
N ARG A 65 0.40 -6.95 13.08
CA ARG A 65 0.27 -5.54 12.71
C ARG A 65 1.62 -4.83 12.84
N ILE A 66 1.89 -3.93 11.90
CA ILE A 66 3.02 -3.00 11.97
C ILE A 66 2.62 -1.88 12.95
N GLY A 67 3.46 -1.59 13.94
CA GLY A 67 3.11 -0.66 15.02
C GLY A 67 2.89 0.79 14.58
N ASN A 68 3.61 1.24 13.54
CA ASN A 68 3.53 2.56 12.93
C ASN A 68 3.08 2.48 11.46
N ASP A 69 2.08 1.64 11.18
CA ASP A 69 1.62 1.37 9.82
C ASP A 69 1.18 2.68 9.08
N PRO A 70 1.79 2.99 7.92
CA PRO A 70 1.35 4.04 7.00
C PRO A 70 -0.16 4.02 6.69
N ILE A 71 -0.73 2.83 6.50
CA ILE A 71 -2.15 2.64 6.15
C ILE A 71 -3.03 3.08 7.32
N GLN A 72 -2.67 2.65 8.54
CA GLN A 72 -3.37 3.04 9.75
C GLN A 72 -3.28 4.55 9.99
N SER A 73 -2.11 5.15 9.74
CA SER A 73 -1.89 6.59 9.88
C SER A 73 -2.79 7.40 8.94
N LEU A 74 -2.93 6.99 7.68
CA LEU A 74 -3.86 7.61 6.73
C LEU A 74 -5.32 7.42 7.15
N TYR A 75 -5.68 6.22 7.60
CA TYR A 75 -7.03 5.94 8.11
C TYR A 75 -7.39 6.85 9.28
N GLN A 76 -6.51 6.95 10.29
CA GLN A 76 -6.72 7.79 11.47
C GLN A 76 -6.83 9.28 11.12
N ALA A 77 -6.17 9.72 10.04
CA ALA A 77 -6.29 11.07 9.51
C ALA A 77 -7.54 11.29 8.62
N GLY A 78 -8.44 10.30 8.53
CA GLY A 78 -9.67 10.38 7.73
C GLY A 78 -9.43 10.32 6.22
N ARG A 79 -8.27 9.82 5.78
CA ARG A 79 -7.94 9.63 4.36
C ARG A 79 -8.33 8.20 3.97
N LEU A 80 -9.55 8.04 3.45
CA LEU A 80 -10.18 6.72 3.24
C LEU A 80 -10.06 6.21 1.80
N GLY A 81 -9.28 6.89 0.95
CA GLY A 81 -9.10 6.53 -0.46
C GLY A 81 -10.14 7.19 -1.38
N GLN A 82 -10.46 6.53 -2.50
CA GLN A 82 -11.34 7.07 -3.53
C GLN A 82 -12.74 7.40 -3.02
N LYS A 83 -13.25 6.65 -2.05
CA LYS A 83 -14.62 6.81 -1.56
C LYS A 83 -14.90 8.15 -0.89
N ASN A 84 -13.87 8.82 -0.35
CA ASN A 84 -13.99 10.18 0.17
C ASN A 84 -13.04 11.17 -0.52
N GLY A 85 -12.45 10.75 -1.65
CA GLY A 85 -11.57 11.54 -2.49
C GLY A 85 -10.18 11.80 -1.92
N LYS A 86 -9.80 11.20 -0.80
CA LYS A 86 -8.53 11.49 -0.10
C LYS A 86 -7.90 10.21 0.42
N GLY A 87 -6.72 9.87 -0.07
CA GLY A 87 -5.94 8.69 0.33
C GLY A 87 -4.43 8.95 0.23
N PHE A 88 -3.64 8.01 -0.29
CA PHE A 88 -2.29 8.32 -0.78
C PHE A 88 -2.34 9.38 -1.88
N TYR A 89 -3.38 9.31 -2.72
CA TYR A 89 -3.71 10.29 -3.73
C TYR A 89 -4.93 11.12 -3.32
N ASP A 90 -4.99 12.37 -3.80
CA ASP A 90 -6.23 13.14 -3.85
C ASP A 90 -6.93 12.86 -5.17
N PHE A 91 -8.22 12.54 -5.10
CA PHE A 91 -9.06 12.21 -6.25
C PHE A 91 -10.01 13.37 -6.54
N ALA A 92 -9.95 13.86 -7.77
CA ALA A 92 -10.80 14.95 -8.25
C ALA A 92 -11.28 14.67 -9.67
N VAL A 93 -12.18 15.51 -10.15
CA VAL A 93 -12.58 15.53 -11.55
C VAL A 93 -11.77 16.61 -12.26
N ASP A 94 -11.12 16.25 -13.37
CA ASP A 94 -10.37 17.22 -14.17
C ASP A 94 -11.32 18.20 -14.91
N LYS A 95 -10.74 19.21 -15.56
CA LYS A 95 -11.51 20.21 -16.33
C LYS A 95 -12.36 19.61 -17.47
N ARG A 96 -12.12 18.35 -17.84
CA ARG A 96 -12.80 17.61 -18.91
C ARG A 96 -13.81 16.59 -18.36
N GLY A 97 -14.09 16.60 -17.06
CA GLY A 97 -15.02 15.66 -16.45
C GLY A 97 -14.43 14.27 -16.20
N LYS A 98 -13.12 14.07 -16.36
CA LYS A 98 -12.48 12.76 -16.18
C LYS A 98 -11.93 12.61 -14.76
N PRO A 99 -11.97 11.40 -14.17
CA PRO A 99 -11.29 11.12 -12.92
C PRO A 99 -9.80 11.45 -13.03
N SER A 100 -9.27 12.14 -12.03
CA SER A 100 -7.87 12.48 -11.86
C SER A 100 -7.39 12.05 -10.49
N LYS A 101 -6.13 11.61 -10.40
CA LYS A 101 -5.44 11.33 -9.14
C LYS A 101 -4.14 12.14 -9.09
N THR A 102 -3.86 12.77 -7.97
CA THR A 102 -2.61 13.51 -7.72
C THR A 102 -2.02 13.08 -6.40
N ALA A 103 -0.69 12.97 -6.30
CA ALA A 103 -0.05 12.58 -5.04
C ALA A 103 -0.39 13.61 -3.95
N ALA A 104 -0.86 13.15 -2.79
CA ALA A 104 -1.35 14.05 -1.77
C ALA A 104 -0.20 14.56 -0.88
N GLU A 105 0.01 15.88 -0.83
CA GLU A 105 1.00 16.49 0.08
C GLU A 105 0.75 16.12 1.54
N GLU A 106 -0.53 16.03 1.93
CA GLU A 106 -0.91 15.65 3.28
C GLU A 106 -0.54 14.20 3.61
N ALA A 107 -0.58 13.29 2.62
CA ALA A 107 -0.12 11.93 2.83
C ALA A 107 1.38 11.91 3.16
N TYR A 108 2.21 12.64 2.42
CA TYR A 108 3.64 12.75 2.74
C TYR A 108 3.90 13.32 4.14
N LYS A 109 3.15 14.36 4.55
CA LYS A 109 3.27 14.96 5.89
C LYS A 109 2.89 13.98 7.00
N LEU A 110 1.84 13.19 6.79
CA LEU A 110 1.38 12.19 7.78
C LEU A 110 2.38 11.04 7.92
N LEU A 111 2.97 10.60 6.82
CA LEU A 111 4.01 9.58 6.85
C LEU A 111 5.27 10.11 7.56
N ASN A 112 5.67 11.35 7.29
CA ASN A 112 6.82 12.03 7.91
C ASN A 112 8.11 11.18 7.88
N ILE A 113 8.44 10.66 6.70
CA ILE A 113 9.55 9.73 6.48
C ILE A 113 10.64 10.43 5.66
N GLU A 114 11.90 10.25 6.06
CA GLU A 114 13.04 10.68 5.26
C GLU A 114 13.12 9.84 3.98
N HIS A 115 13.04 10.49 2.82
CA HIS A 115 13.02 9.81 1.55
C HIS A 115 14.41 9.38 1.11
N ARG A 116 14.52 8.14 0.62
CA ARG A 116 15.70 7.63 -0.09
C ARG A 116 15.29 6.89 -1.35
N GLU A 117 16.22 6.77 -2.28
CA GLU A 117 15.98 6.04 -3.53
C GLU A 117 16.12 4.53 -3.31
N PHE A 118 15.29 3.80 -4.04
CA PHE A 118 15.29 2.34 -4.12
C PHE A 118 15.28 1.96 -5.59
N ASP A 119 16.07 0.97 -5.98
CA ASP A 119 16.03 0.48 -7.35
C ASP A 119 14.77 -0.38 -7.60
N ALA A 120 14.46 -0.60 -8.88
CA ALA A 120 13.27 -1.33 -9.26
C ALA A 120 13.28 -2.79 -8.79
N GLU A 121 14.46 -3.43 -8.73
CA GLU A 121 14.58 -4.83 -8.33
C GLU A 121 14.30 -4.98 -6.83
N GLU A 122 14.83 -4.08 -6.00
CA GLU A 122 14.57 -4.03 -4.56
C GLU A 122 13.08 -3.79 -4.28
N VAL A 123 12.46 -2.82 -4.96
CA VAL A 123 11.02 -2.54 -4.80
C VAL A 123 10.20 -3.78 -5.14
N MET A 124 10.44 -4.41 -6.30
CA MET A 124 9.70 -5.61 -6.71
C MET A 124 9.92 -6.76 -5.73
N ALA A 125 11.17 -7.02 -5.32
CA ALA A 125 11.51 -8.10 -4.41
C ALA A 125 10.80 -7.94 -3.06
N ARG A 126 10.84 -6.74 -2.48
CA ARG A 126 10.25 -6.46 -1.15
C ARG A 126 8.73 -6.58 -1.12
N LEU A 127 8.05 -6.35 -2.24
CA LEU A 127 6.60 -6.48 -2.35
C LEU A 127 6.19 -7.90 -2.74
N MET A 128 6.91 -8.53 -3.67
CA MET A 128 6.50 -9.80 -4.27
C MET A 128 6.96 -11.02 -3.48
N ILE A 129 8.12 -10.98 -2.82
CA ILE A 129 8.60 -12.11 -2.00
C ILE A 129 7.59 -12.46 -0.89
N PRO A 130 7.06 -11.51 -0.10
CA PRO A 130 6.05 -11.84 0.91
C PRO A 130 4.79 -12.47 0.32
N MET A 131 4.30 -11.96 -0.82
CA MET A 131 3.12 -12.48 -1.50
C MET A 131 3.34 -13.90 -2.04
N ALA A 132 4.48 -14.13 -2.69
CA ALA A 132 4.85 -15.42 -3.25
C ALA A 132 5.05 -16.47 -2.16
N ASN A 133 5.75 -16.11 -1.07
CA ASN A 133 5.93 -16.99 0.08
C ASN A 133 4.58 -17.39 0.69
N GLU A 134 3.64 -16.46 0.82
CA GLU A 134 2.31 -16.81 1.33
C GLU A 134 1.52 -17.67 0.34
N ALA A 135 1.67 -17.46 -0.97
CA ALA A 135 1.04 -18.33 -1.97
C ALA A 135 1.60 -19.77 -1.92
N VAL A 136 2.90 -19.93 -1.69
CA VAL A 136 3.51 -21.25 -1.47
C VAL A 136 2.95 -21.90 -0.21
N ARG A 137 2.81 -21.16 0.90
CA ARG A 137 2.20 -21.68 2.14
C ARG A 137 0.76 -22.11 1.92
N CYS A 138 -0.06 -21.32 1.23
CA CYS A 138 -1.43 -21.72 0.89
C CYS A 138 -1.45 -23.03 0.08
N LEU A 139 -0.50 -23.23 -0.84
CA LEU A 139 -0.40 -24.49 -1.57
C LEU A 139 -0.01 -25.67 -0.67
N GLU A 140 0.88 -25.46 0.29
CA GLU A 140 1.32 -26.48 1.26
C GLU A 140 0.24 -26.84 2.28
N GLU A 141 -0.60 -25.88 2.66
CA GLU A 141 -1.67 -26.03 3.66
C GLU A 141 -2.96 -26.65 3.07
N GLY A 142 -3.14 -26.60 1.74
CA GLY A 142 -4.27 -27.21 1.00
C GLY A 142 -5.48 -26.30 0.83
#